data_AF-A0A7J9EE49-F1
#
_entry.id   AF-A0A7J9EE49-F1
#
_cell.length_a   1.000
_cell.length_b   1.000
_cell.length_c   1.000
_cell.angle_alpha   90.00
_cell.angle_beta   90.00
_cell.angle_gamma   90.00
#
_symmetry.space_group_name_H-M   'P 1'
#
loop_
_entity.id
_entity.type
_entity.pdbx_description
1 polymer ?
#
loop_
_entity_poly.entity_id
_entity_poly.type
_entity_poly.pdbx_seq_one_letter_code
_entity_poly.pdbx_strand_id
1 'polypeptide(L)'
;MKTEIGGLKKCYDPKELEKYSKDDEKLAWMFFVDGCAILLAVYMRYGQDYNPTPNDLFIKKQLLTFEYSDLFLLENQLPFRVLELLTSSSKNGEKFMKAIKRFIDDTVITPADMKESQSHQQD
;
A
#
# COMPACT_ATOMS: atom_id res chain seq x y z
N MET A 1 -16.54 -1.75 -1.22
CA MET A 1 -15.97 -1.14 -2.45
C MET A 1 -17.03 -0.43 -3.27
N LYS A 2 -17.90 -1.13 -4.02
CA LYS A 2 -18.93 -0.48 -4.88
C LYS A 2 -19.81 0.57 -4.16
N THR A 3 -20.20 0.33 -2.92
CA THR A 3 -20.97 1.29 -2.09
C THR A 3 -20.20 2.55 -1.68
N GLU A 4 -18.88 2.45 -1.59
CA GLU A 4 -17.98 3.50 -1.09
C GLU A 4 -17.38 4.34 -2.24
N ILE A 5 -17.68 3.96 -3.49
CA ILE A 5 -17.01 4.50 -4.68
C ILE A 5 -17.15 6.02 -4.78
N GLY A 6 -18.33 6.57 -4.49
CA GLY A 6 -18.57 8.03 -4.46
C GLY A 6 -17.80 8.78 -3.35
N GLY A 7 -17.33 8.07 -2.33
CA GLY A 7 -16.37 8.60 -1.35
C GLY A 7 -14.94 8.57 -1.88
N LEU A 8 -14.50 7.42 -2.41
CA LEU A 8 -13.15 7.22 -2.97
C LEU A 8 -12.86 8.17 -4.14
N LYS A 9 -13.86 8.43 -4.99
CA LYS A 9 -13.78 9.37 -6.11
C LYS A 9 -13.42 10.81 -5.69
N LYS A 10 -13.70 11.22 -4.44
CA LYS A 10 -13.37 12.56 -3.92
C LYS A 10 -11.88 12.77 -3.64
N CYS A 11 -11.09 11.70 -3.67
CA CYS A 11 -9.64 11.77 -3.49
C CYS A 11 -8.86 12.11 -4.77
N TYR A 12 -9.54 12.30 -5.91
CA TYR A 12 -8.94 12.53 -7.21
C TYR A 12 -9.47 13.82 -7.86
N ASP A 13 -8.72 14.40 -8.80
CA ASP A 13 -9.25 15.47 -9.67
C ASP A 13 -10.40 14.88 -10.53
N PRO A 14 -11.59 15.51 -10.54
CA PRO A 14 -12.70 15.11 -11.40
C PRO A 14 -12.34 14.95 -12.89
N LYS A 15 -11.33 15.67 -13.40
CA LYS A 15 -10.85 15.59 -14.78
C LYS A 15 -10.16 14.26 -15.09
N GLU A 16 -9.30 13.77 -14.20
CA GLU A 16 -8.69 12.45 -14.37
C GLU A 16 -9.73 11.33 -14.28
N LEU A 17 -10.72 11.55 -13.43
CA LEU A 17 -11.82 10.64 -13.21
C LEU A 17 -12.89 10.66 -14.32
N GLU A 18 -12.90 11.67 -15.20
CA GLU A 18 -13.89 11.83 -16.27
C GLU A 18 -13.95 10.59 -17.18
N LYS A 19 -12.78 10.00 -17.47
CA LYS A 19 -12.59 8.75 -18.23
C LYS A 19 -13.30 7.53 -17.61
N TYR A 20 -13.56 7.58 -16.30
CA TYR A 20 -14.18 6.52 -15.49
C TYR A 20 -15.56 6.94 -14.92
N SER A 21 -16.06 8.13 -15.28
CA SER A 21 -17.26 8.75 -14.72
C SER A 21 -18.54 7.93 -14.89
N LYS A 22 -18.59 7.03 -15.88
CA LYS A 22 -19.75 6.19 -16.24
C LYS A 22 -19.62 4.73 -15.81
N ASP A 23 -18.50 4.32 -15.21
CA ASP A 23 -18.19 2.92 -14.93
C ASP A 23 -17.58 2.73 -13.52
N ASP A 24 -18.45 2.91 -12.53
CA ASP A 24 -18.14 2.73 -11.10
C ASP A 24 -17.78 1.27 -10.76
N GLU A 25 -18.21 0.31 -11.58
CA GLU A 25 -17.85 -1.10 -11.42
C GLU A 25 -16.39 -1.35 -11.79
N LYS A 26 -15.96 -0.89 -12.97
CA LYS A 26 -14.56 -0.97 -13.40
C LYS A 26 -13.63 -0.21 -12.47
N LEU A 27 -14.03 0.99 -12.02
CA LEU A 27 -13.23 1.76 -11.05
C LEU A 27 -13.14 1.05 -9.69
N ALA A 28 -14.25 0.49 -9.18
CA ALA A 28 -14.23 -0.31 -7.96
C ALA A 28 -13.39 -1.59 -8.09
N TRP A 29 -13.31 -2.17 -9.30
CA TRP A 29 -12.46 -3.32 -9.59
C TRP A 29 -10.99 -2.96 -9.62
N MET A 30 -10.60 -1.83 -10.22
CA MET A 30 -9.22 -1.31 -10.17
C MET A 30 -8.78 -1.10 -8.72
N PHE A 31 -9.55 -0.36 -7.91
CA PHE A 31 -9.25 -0.19 -6.48
C PHE A 31 -9.16 -1.50 -5.71
N PHE A 32 -9.98 -2.50 -6.04
CA PHE A 32 -9.91 -3.82 -5.42
C PHE A 32 -8.61 -4.56 -5.78
N VAL A 33 -8.27 -4.63 -7.06
CA VAL A 33 -7.07 -5.34 -7.56
C VAL A 33 -5.80 -4.68 -7.04
N ASP A 34 -5.67 -3.37 -7.24
CA ASP A 34 -4.46 -2.62 -6.88
C ASP A 34 -4.28 -2.57 -5.36
N GLY A 35 -5.38 -2.37 -4.62
CA GLY A 35 -5.37 -2.43 -3.16
C GLY A 35 -4.99 -3.81 -2.61
N CYS A 36 -5.41 -4.90 -3.27
CA CYS A 36 -4.99 -6.25 -2.89
C CYS A 36 -3.50 -6.50 -3.20
N ALA A 37 -2.98 -5.99 -4.31
CA ALA A 37 -1.56 -6.06 -4.65
C ALA A 37 -0.69 -5.34 -3.60
N ILE A 38 -1.08 -4.11 -3.22
CA ILE A 38 -0.41 -3.33 -2.16
C ILE A 38 -0.48 -4.06 -0.81
N LEU A 39 -1.66 -4.57 -0.41
CA LEU A 39 -1.80 -5.32 0.85
C LEU A 39 -0.93 -6.57 0.88
N LEU A 40 -0.85 -7.31 -0.23
CA LEU A 40 0.01 -8.49 -0.33
C LEU A 40 1.49 -8.09 -0.23
N ALA A 41 1.91 -7.07 -0.98
CA ALA A 41 3.27 -6.52 -0.96
C ALA A 41 3.71 -6.13 0.47
N VAL A 42 2.88 -5.33 1.16
CA VAL A 42 3.10 -4.92 2.56
C VAL A 42 3.13 -6.14 3.48
N TYR A 43 2.22 -7.10 3.33
CA TYR A 43 2.19 -8.28 4.20
C TYR A 43 3.41 -9.20 4.02
N MET A 44 3.89 -9.39 2.79
CA MET A 44 5.09 -10.19 2.51
C MET A 44 6.38 -9.59 3.11
N ARG A 45 6.38 -8.27 3.38
CA ARG A 45 7.52 -7.55 3.94
C ARG A 45 7.40 -7.34 5.46
N TYR A 46 6.21 -7.03 5.97
CA TYR A 46 5.99 -6.57 7.37
C TYR A 46 5.08 -7.47 8.24
N GLY A 47 4.57 -8.58 7.71
CA GLY A 47 3.83 -9.60 8.47
C GLY A 47 4.76 -10.44 9.35
N GLN A 48 4.44 -10.62 10.65
CA GLN A 48 5.33 -11.32 11.61
C GLN A 48 5.25 -12.84 11.51
N ASP A 49 4.08 -13.36 11.17
CA ASP A 49 3.78 -14.77 11.00
C ASP A 49 3.91 -15.21 9.53
N TYR A 50 4.50 -14.36 8.68
CA TYR A 50 4.74 -14.67 7.29
C TYR A 50 5.98 -15.56 7.14
N ASN A 51 5.75 -16.86 7.05
CA ASN A 51 6.76 -17.84 6.66
C ASN A 51 6.71 -18.02 5.12
N PRO A 52 7.63 -17.41 4.35
CA PRO A 52 7.56 -17.46 2.89
C PRO A 52 7.94 -18.86 2.37
N THR A 53 7.14 -19.39 1.45
CA THR A 53 7.53 -20.52 0.61
C THR A 53 8.63 -20.12 -0.39
N PRO A 54 9.29 -21.06 -1.08
CA PRO A 54 10.25 -20.71 -2.14
C PRO A 54 9.64 -19.84 -3.26
N ASN A 55 8.35 -20.01 -3.55
CA ASN A 55 7.64 -19.19 -4.54
C ASN A 55 7.37 -17.78 -4.01
N ASP A 56 7.06 -17.66 -2.72
CA ASP A 56 6.93 -16.37 -2.03
C ASP A 56 8.26 -15.61 -1.95
N LEU A 57 9.39 -16.31 -1.80
CA LEU A 57 10.72 -15.71 -1.86
C LEU A 57 11.04 -15.21 -3.27
N PHE A 58 10.59 -15.90 -4.32
CA PHE A 58 10.70 -15.42 -5.70
C PHE A 58 9.83 -14.16 -5.91
N ILE A 59 8.57 -14.17 -5.48
CA ILE A 59 7.69 -12.99 -5.53
C ILE A 59 8.28 -11.84 -4.71
N LYS A 60 8.76 -12.08 -3.49
CA LYS A 60 9.42 -11.08 -2.65
C LYS A 60 10.70 -10.53 -3.29
N LYS A 61 11.48 -11.34 -4.01
CA LYS A 61 12.66 -10.88 -4.75
C LYS A 61 12.29 -10.02 -5.96
N GLN A 62 11.25 -10.39 -6.70
CA GLN A 62 10.69 -9.55 -7.78
C GLN A 62 10.17 -8.23 -7.22
N LEU A 63 9.40 -8.29 -6.13
CA LEU A 63 8.84 -7.13 -5.45
C LEU A 63 9.93 -6.21 -4.89
N LEU A 64 10.98 -6.75 -4.25
CA LEU A 64 12.17 -6.01 -3.82
C LEU A 64 12.92 -5.35 -4.99
N THR A 65 12.87 -5.96 -6.18
CA THR A 65 13.46 -5.37 -7.39
C THR A 65 12.59 -4.23 -7.92
N PHE A 66 11.26 -4.35 -7.81
CA PHE A 66 10.27 -3.31 -8.14
C PHE A 66 10.13 -2.20 -7.08
N GLU A 67 10.53 -2.46 -5.84
CA GLU A 67 10.50 -1.52 -4.71
C GLU A 67 11.51 -0.38 -4.90
N TYR A 68 12.52 -0.58 -5.75
CA TYR A 68 13.41 0.47 -6.29
C TYR A 68 12.85 1.19 -7.54
N SER A 69 11.59 0.94 -7.93
CA SER A 69 11.00 1.44 -9.19
C SER A 69 9.50 1.74 -9.05
N ASP A 70 9.19 2.70 -8.18
CA ASP A 70 7.91 3.42 -8.04
C ASP A 70 6.72 2.70 -7.40
N LEU A 71 6.78 1.40 -7.09
CA LEU A 71 5.61 0.64 -6.58
C LEU A 71 5.12 1.08 -5.18
N PHE A 72 5.94 1.84 -4.44
CA PHE A 72 5.62 2.40 -3.11
C PHE A 72 5.65 3.93 -3.05
N LEU A 73 5.68 4.63 -4.19
CA LEU A 73 5.45 6.08 -4.19
C LEU A 73 3.99 6.36 -3.87
N LEU A 74 3.72 6.52 -2.57
CA LEU A 74 2.43 6.87 -1.95
C LEU A 74 1.77 8.15 -2.50
N GLU A 75 2.50 8.91 -3.32
CA GLU A 75 2.15 10.26 -3.80
C GLU A 75 1.02 10.29 -4.84
N ASN A 76 0.36 9.16 -5.14
CA ASN A 76 -0.61 9.11 -6.24
C ASN A 76 -1.81 8.14 -6.02
N GLN A 77 -1.71 6.87 -6.45
CA GLN A 77 -2.86 6.23 -7.10
C GLN A 77 -3.93 5.57 -6.21
N LEU A 78 -3.79 5.41 -4.87
CA LEU A 78 -4.84 4.77 -4.03
C LEU A 78 -5.13 5.46 -2.69
N PRO A 79 -6.39 5.84 -2.40
CA PRO A 79 -6.82 6.29 -1.09
C PRO A 79 -6.60 5.22 -0.03
N PHE A 80 -6.03 5.61 1.12
CA PHE A 80 -5.87 4.71 2.27
C PHE A 80 -7.18 4.01 2.67
N ARG A 81 -8.33 4.67 2.47
CA ARG A 81 -9.68 4.12 2.64
C ARG A 81 -9.92 2.80 1.90
N VAL A 82 -9.28 2.58 0.75
CA VAL A 82 -9.34 1.30 0.02
C VAL A 82 -8.73 0.18 0.88
N LEU A 83 -7.56 0.43 1.48
CA LEU A 83 -6.88 -0.53 2.35
C LEU A 83 -7.69 -0.79 3.63
N GLU A 84 -8.31 0.23 4.21
CA GLU A 84 -9.25 0.05 5.34
C GLU A 84 -10.40 -0.88 4.98
N LEU A 85 -11.03 -0.67 3.81
CA LEU A 85 -12.18 -1.48 3.37
C LEU A 85 -11.78 -2.93 3.07
N LEU A 86 -10.61 -3.15 2.48
CA LEU A 86 -10.08 -4.48 2.19
C LEU A 86 -9.69 -5.23 3.47
N THR A 87 -9.06 -4.54 4.42
CA THR A 87 -8.69 -5.14 5.71
C THR A 87 -9.91 -5.43 6.58
N SER A 88 -10.86 -4.50 6.72
CA SER A 88 -12.09 -4.71 7.50
C SER A 88 -12.98 -5.83 6.95
N SER A 89 -12.92 -6.10 5.64
CA SER A 89 -13.66 -7.19 4.99
C SER A 89 -12.98 -8.56 5.09
N SER A 90 -11.77 -8.64 5.66
CA SER A 90 -10.94 -9.86 5.67
C SER A 90 -10.87 -10.52 7.04
N LYS A 91 -10.91 -11.86 7.07
CA LYS A 91 -10.68 -12.65 8.29
C LYS A 91 -9.28 -12.40 8.90
N ASN A 92 -8.31 -12.00 8.09
CA ASN A 92 -6.95 -11.65 8.51
C ASN A 92 -6.75 -10.13 8.66
N GLY A 93 -7.84 -9.34 8.69
CA GLY A 93 -7.81 -7.88 8.65
C GLY A 93 -6.89 -7.23 9.69
N GLU A 94 -6.90 -7.72 10.93
CA GLU A 94 -6.03 -7.22 11.99
C GLU A 94 -4.53 -7.42 11.68
N LYS A 95 -4.17 -8.56 11.08
CA LYS A 95 -2.78 -8.87 10.70
C LYS A 95 -2.32 -7.97 9.56
N PHE A 96 -3.17 -7.77 8.56
CA PHE A 96 -2.89 -6.83 7.46
C PHE A 96 -2.74 -5.40 7.98
N MET A 97 -3.64 -4.93 8.84
CA MET A 97 -3.55 -3.58 9.42
C MET A 97 -2.30 -3.41 10.30
N LYS A 98 -1.87 -4.45 11.02
CA LYS A 98 -0.57 -4.45 11.74
C LYS A 98 0.63 -4.35 10.81
N ALA A 99 0.61 -5.02 9.65
CA ALA A 99 1.66 -4.90 8.65
C ALA A 99 1.70 -3.51 7.99
N ILE A 100 0.53 -2.92 7.69
CA ILE A 100 0.41 -1.55 7.17
C ILE A 100 0.97 -0.51 8.15
N LYS A 101 0.67 -0.64 9.44
CA LYS A 101 1.23 0.26 10.46
C LYS A 101 2.75 0.24 10.46
N ARG A 102 3.38 -0.95 10.50
CA ARG A 102 4.84 -1.06 10.39
C ARG A 102 5.41 -0.50 9.11
N PHE A 103 4.74 -0.71 7.97
CA PHE A 103 5.17 -0.09 6.71
C PHE A 103 5.20 1.43 6.82
N ILE A 104 4.18 2.05 7.43
CA ILE A 104 4.14 3.50 7.66
C ILE A 104 5.23 3.91 8.66
N ASP A 105 5.34 3.22 9.80
CA ASP A 105 6.32 3.52 10.86
C ASP A 105 7.77 3.43 10.33
N ASP A 106 8.10 2.43 9.51
CA ASP A 106 9.43 2.22 8.92
C ASP A 106 9.71 3.12 7.69
N THR A 107 8.69 3.71 7.06
CA THR A 107 8.84 4.59 5.87
C THR A 107 8.81 6.07 6.24
N VAL A 108 8.11 6.46 7.29
CA VAL A 108 8.08 7.83 7.81
C VAL A 108 9.33 8.07 8.64
N ILE A 109 10.42 8.45 7.96
CA ILE A 109 11.64 8.94 8.62
C ILE A 109 11.25 10.07 9.58
N THR A 110 11.43 9.88 10.88
CA THR A 110 11.16 10.95 11.83
C THR A 110 12.31 11.97 11.79
N PRO A 111 12.06 13.26 12.04
CA PRO A 111 13.13 14.26 12.08
C PRO A 111 14.22 14.03 13.14
N ALA A 112 14.04 13.05 14.03
CA ALA A 112 15.06 12.60 14.97
C ALA A 112 16.13 11.74 14.29
N ASP A 113 15.72 10.79 13.44
CA ASP A 113 16.60 9.78 12.81
C ASP A 113 17.55 10.40 11.77
N MET A 114 17.16 11.54 11.20
CA MET A 114 18.02 12.34 10.32
C MET A 114 19.24 12.94 11.03
N LYS A 115 19.20 13.12 12.36
CA LYS A 115 20.31 13.76 13.10
C LYS A 115 21.47 12.81 13.40
N GLU A 116 21.21 11.54 13.70
CA GLU A 116 22.28 10.55 13.95
C GLU A 116 23.07 10.21 12.68
N SER A 117 22.41 10.27 11.52
CA SER A 117 23.04 9.96 10.23
C SER A 117 24.11 10.99 9.80
N GLN A 118 24.06 12.22 10.31
CA GLN A 118 25.07 13.26 10.01
C GLN A 118 26.27 13.24 10.98
N SER A 119 26.11 12.69 12.19
CA SER A 119 27.22 12.57 13.17
C SER A 119 28.21 11.43 12.88
N HIS A 120 27.92 10.54 11.91
CA HIS A 120 28.78 9.41 11.55
C HIS A 120 29.52 9.58 10.21
N GLN A 121 29.60 10.81 9.68
CA GLN A 121 30.43 11.18 8.52
C GLN A 121 31.53 12.21 8.85
N GLN A 122 31.78 12.46 10.14
CA GLN A 122 32.86 13.32 10.63
C GLN A 122 33.61 12.66 11.80
N ASP A 123 34.31 11.56 11.51
CA ASP A 123 35.45 11.01 12.27
C ASP A 123 36.39 10.27 11.30
#